data_AF-A0A2R6JFU5-F1
#
_entry.id   AF-A0A2R6JFU5-F1
#
_cell.length_a   1.000
_cell.length_b   1.000
_cell.length_c   1.000
_cell.angle_alpha   90.00
_cell.angle_beta   90.00
_cell.angle_gamma   90.00
#
_symmetry.space_group_name_H-M   'P 1'
#
loop_
_entity.id
_entity.type
_entity.pdbx_description
1 polymer ?
#
loop_
_entity_poly.entity_id
_entity_poly.type
_entity_poly.pdbx_seq_one_letter_code
_entity_poly.pdbx_strand_id
1 'polypeptide(L)'
;MDDASPLADPFVRILGPRIALDVGLVAVAADAAGLRAVPTLVAAGLTLVSAVGAVAIGTRLAGIRTSYAEVLAQVLLFPVVGYAVVAAPSPVRIAALAVLGVPAAGLTLYAVPLYGDAFVAP
;
A
#
# COMPACT_ATOMS: atom_id res chain seq x y z
N MET A 1 20.37 -25.70 -6.05
CA MET A 1 19.45 -24.73 -5.45
C MET A 1 20.25 -23.45 -5.38
N ASP A 2 20.00 -22.53 -6.32
CA ASP A 2 20.70 -21.26 -6.31
C ASP A 2 20.24 -20.48 -5.08
N ASP A 3 21.18 -20.15 -4.19
CA ASP A 3 21.01 -19.26 -3.05
C ASP A 3 20.82 -17.81 -3.53
N ALA A 4 19.81 -17.58 -4.37
CA ALA A 4 19.37 -16.24 -4.69
C ALA A 4 18.84 -15.64 -3.39
N SER A 5 19.59 -14.67 -2.85
CA SER A 5 19.20 -13.92 -1.66
C SER A 5 17.73 -13.52 -1.76
N PRO A 6 16.90 -13.65 -0.71
CA PRO A 6 15.52 -13.16 -0.73
C PRO A 6 15.42 -11.66 -1.06
N LEU A 7 16.52 -10.91 -0.92
CA LEU A 7 16.65 -9.52 -1.37
C LEU A 7 16.83 -9.37 -2.88
N ALA A 8 16.97 -10.46 -3.65
CA ALA A 8 17.03 -10.47 -5.11
C ALA A 8 15.63 -10.51 -5.74
N ASP A 9 14.60 -10.94 -4.99
CA ASP A 9 13.23 -10.96 -5.47
C ASP A 9 12.71 -9.52 -5.66
N PRO A 10 12.32 -9.12 -6.89
CA PRO A 10 11.79 -7.79 -7.17
C PRO A 10 10.57 -7.46 -6.30
N PHE A 11 9.77 -8.46 -5.91
CA PHE A 11 8.62 -8.28 -5.03
C PHE A 11 9.04 -7.86 -3.62
N VAL A 12 10.04 -8.52 -3.04
CA VAL A 12 10.55 -8.20 -1.69
C VAL A 12 11.17 -6.80 -1.64
N ARG A 13 11.83 -6.38 -2.73
CA ARG A 13 12.45 -5.05 -2.83
C ARG A 13 11.44 -3.91 -2.78
N ILE A 14 10.26 -4.09 -3.36
CA ILE A 14 9.23 -3.04 -3.41
C ILE A 14 8.36 -3.02 -2.16
N LEU A 15 8.30 -4.12 -1.40
CA LEU A 15 7.41 -4.26 -0.23
C LEU A 15 7.70 -3.20 0.84
N GLY A 16 8.97 -3.02 1.21
CA GLY A 16 9.39 -2.04 2.23
C GLY A 16 9.00 -0.61 1.87
N PRO A 17 9.42 -0.08 0.70
CA PRO A 17 9.01 1.24 0.22
C PRO A 17 7.49 1.42 0.17
N ARG A 18 6.74 0.41 -0.26
CA ARG A 18 5.28 0.48 -0.38
C ARG A 18 4.61 0.60 0.98
N ILE A 19 4.99 -0.23 1.95
CA ILE A 19 4.49 -0.15 3.33
C ILE A 19 4.82 1.23 3.93
N ALA A 20 6.03 1.75 3.69
CA ALA A 20 6.42 3.06 4.18
C ALA A 20 5.57 4.19 3.59
N LEU A 21 5.25 4.13 2.29
CA LEU A 21 4.38 5.09 1.64
C LEU A 21 2.93 5.01 2.15
N ASP A 22 2.39 3.79 2.30
CA ASP A 22 1.04 3.58 2.85
C ASP A 22 0.93 4.13 4.28
N VAL A 23 1.92 3.85 5.13
CA VAL A 23 1.99 4.40 6.50
C VAL A 23 2.09 5.92 6.47
N GLY A 24 2.85 6.49 5.52
CA GLY A 24 2.92 7.93 5.30
C GLY A 24 1.54 8.52 4.96
N LEU A 25 0.77 7.86 4.10
CA LEU A 25 -0.59 8.27 3.75
C LEU A 25 -1.54 8.20 4.96
N VAL A 26 -1.40 7.20 5.82
CA VAL A 26 -2.12 7.13 7.11
C VAL A 26 -1.75 8.31 8.00
N ALA A 27 -0.47 8.68 8.06
CA ALA A 27 -0.01 9.84 8.82
C ALA A 27 -0.61 11.15 8.28
N VAL A 28 -0.72 11.31 6.95
CA VAL A 28 -1.40 12.45 6.33
C VAL A 28 -2.88 12.49 6.72
N ALA A 29 -3.58 11.36 6.69
CA ALA A 29 -4.97 11.29 7.15
C ALA A 29 -5.11 11.61 8.64
N ALA A 30 -4.19 11.12 9.48
CA ALA A 30 -4.14 11.41 10.91
C ALA A 30 -3.88 12.90 11.20
N ASP A 31 -3.00 13.56 10.45
CA ASP A 31 -2.78 15.00 10.57
C ASP A 31 -4.01 15.80 10.11
N ALA A 32 -4.68 15.37 9.04
CA ALA A 32 -5.82 16.08 8.49
C ALA A 32 -7.10 15.93 9.33
N ALA A 33 -7.43 14.72 9.78
CA ALA A 33 -8.69 14.39 10.45
C ALA A 33 -8.55 14.04 11.95
N GLY A 34 -7.34 13.72 12.42
CA GLY A 34 -7.06 13.27 13.79
C GLY A 34 -6.93 11.74 13.91
N LEU A 35 -6.14 11.27 14.87
CA LEU A 35 -5.77 9.86 15.03
C LEU A 35 -6.95 8.89 15.23
N ARG A 36 -8.03 9.36 15.87
CA ARG A 36 -9.23 8.54 16.18
C ARG A 36 -10.35 8.74 15.17
N ALA A 37 -10.14 9.55 14.14
CA ALA A 37 -11.16 9.79 13.14
C ALA A 37 -11.37 8.55 12.27
N VAL A 38 -12.63 8.31 11.88
CA VAL A 38 -13.02 7.20 10.99
C VAL A 38 -12.10 7.07 9.76
N PRO A 39 -11.82 8.12 8.95
CA PRO A 39 -10.95 7.98 7.78
C PRO A 39 -9.54 7.51 8.13
N THR A 40 -8.96 7.96 9.25
CA THR A 40 -7.64 7.53 9.71
C THR A 40 -7.63 6.06 10.12
N LEU A 41 -8.66 5.62 10.85
CA LEU A 41 -8.79 4.21 11.25
C LEU A 41 -9.01 3.30 10.04
N VAL A 42 -9.81 3.72 9.07
CA VAL A 42 -10.02 2.99 7.81
C VAL A 42 -8.72 2.93 7.01
N ALA A 43 -8.01 4.04 6.86
CA ALA A 43 -6.71 4.07 6.18
C ALA A 43 -5.71 3.12 6.84
N ALA A 44 -5.59 3.16 8.17
CA ALA A 44 -4.72 2.25 8.91
C ALA A 44 -5.10 0.77 8.73
N GLY A 45 -6.40 0.46 8.73
CA GLY A 45 -6.89 -0.89 8.48
C GLY A 45 -6.58 -1.38 7.06
N LEU A 46 -6.77 -0.53 6.05
CA LEU A 46 -6.43 -0.83 4.66
C LEU A 46 -4.93 -1.05 4.49
N THR A 47 -4.08 -0.20 5.10
CA THR A 47 -2.62 -0.37 5.12
C THR A 47 -2.22 -1.69 5.78
N LEU A 48 -2.87 -2.09 6.88
CA LEU A 48 -2.58 -3.36 7.54
C LEU A 48 -2.96 -4.56 6.65
N VAL A 49 -4.16 -4.54 6.06
CA VAL A 49 -4.62 -5.59 5.13
C VAL A 49 -3.69 -5.69 3.92
N SER A 50 -3.30 -4.55 3.36
CA SER A 50 -2.32 -4.42 2.27
C SER A 50 -0.97 -5.05 2.65
N ALA A 51 -0.39 -4.64 3.78
CA ALA A 51 0.90 -5.14 4.25
C ALA A 51 0.90 -6.64 4.53
N VAL A 52 -0.11 -7.14 5.24
CA VAL A 52 -0.25 -8.58 5.54
C VAL A 52 -0.46 -9.38 4.26
N GLY A 53 -1.33 -8.91 3.36
CA GLY A 53 -1.59 -9.54 2.08
C GLY A 53 -0.32 -9.62 1.22
N ALA A 54 0.42 -8.52 1.12
CA ALA A 54 1.65 -8.45 0.36
C ALA A 54 2.73 -9.38 0.92
N VAL A 55 2.94 -9.43 2.25
CA VAL A 55 3.85 -10.40 2.89
C VAL A 55 3.43 -11.84 2.59
N ALA A 56 2.14 -12.16 2.72
CA ALA A 56 1.63 -13.50 2.47
C ALA A 56 1.81 -13.94 1.00
N ILE A 57 1.66 -13.01 0.06
CA ILE A 57 1.89 -13.26 -1.37
C ILE A 57 3.39 -13.47 -1.63
N GLY A 58 4.26 -12.62 -1.12
CA GLY A 58 5.71 -12.74 -1.29
C GLY A 58 6.31 -14.01 -0.67
N THR A 59 5.68 -14.54 0.39
CA THR A 59 6.05 -15.81 1.02
C THR A 59 5.36 -17.03 0.41
N ARG A 60 4.57 -16.84 -0.67
CA ARG A 60 3.78 -17.89 -1.35
C ARG A 60 2.78 -18.60 -0.43
N LEU A 61 2.37 -17.97 0.67
CA LEU A 61 1.36 -18.47 1.60
C LEU A 61 -0.07 -18.13 1.16
N ALA A 62 -0.23 -17.30 0.13
CA ALA A 62 -1.50 -16.75 -0.30
C ALA A 62 -1.68 -16.75 -1.82
N GLY A 63 -2.93 -16.98 -2.24
CA GLY A 63 -3.34 -17.11 -3.63
C GLY A 63 -3.93 -15.83 -4.24
N ILE A 64 -4.46 -15.95 -5.45
CA ILE A 64 -5.01 -14.86 -6.27
C ILE A 64 -6.07 -13.99 -5.56
N ARG A 65 -6.88 -14.61 -4.69
CA ARG A 65 -7.90 -13.88 -3.90
C ARG A 65 -7.26 -12.86 -2.96
N THR A 66 -6.14 -13.20 -2.35
CA THR A 66 -5.40 -12.29 -1.45
C THR A 66 -4.76 -11.16 -2.25
N SER A 67 -4.26 -11.40 -3.45
CA SER A 67 -3.77 -10.33 -4.34
C SER A 67 -4.88 -9.35 -4.73
N TYR A 68 -6.09 -9.83 -5.05
CA TYR A 68 -7.20 -8.92 -5.32
C TYR A 68 -7.59 -8.09 -4.09
N ALA A 69 -7.62 -8.70 -2.90
CA ALA A 69 -7.91 -7.99 -1.66
C ALA A 69 -6.84 -6.94 -1.32
N GLU A 70 -5.56 -7.28 -1.54
CA GLU A 70 -4.42 -6.40 -1.35
C GLU A 70 -4.49 -5.19 -2.29
N VAL A 71 -4.69 -5.41 -3.59
CA VAL A 71 -4.79 -4.34 -4.59
C VAL A 71 -6.00 -3.47 -4.30
N LEU A 72 -7.14 -4.09 -3.98
CA LEU A 72 -8.35 -3.34 -3.61
C LEU A 72 -8.12 -2.48 -2.38
N ALA A 73 -7.43 -2.99 -1.36
CA ALA A 73 -7.14 -2.22 -0.16
C ALA A 73 -6.33 -0.96 -0.46
N GLN A 74 -5.38 -1.05 -1.39
CA GLN A 74 -4.59 0.10 -1.81
C GLN A 74 -5.38 1.08 -2.66
N VAL A 75 -6.15 0.58 -3.62
CA VAL A 75 -7.01 1.45 -4.44
C VAL A 75 -7.98 2.23 -3.55
N LEU A 76 -8.50 1.62 -2.48
CA LEU A 76 -9.37 2.28 -1.51
C LEU A 76 -8.64 3.22 -0.55
N LEU A 77 -7.34 3.05 -0.32
CA LEU A 77 -6.55 3.93 0.56
C LEU A 77 -6.53 5.37 0.01
N PHE A 78 -6.31 5.54 -1.29
CA PHE A 78 -6.22 6.86 -1.93
C PHE A 78 -7.47 7.75 -1.73
N PRO A 79 -8.71 7.30 -2.04
CA PRO A 79 -9.89 8.13 -1.83
C PRO A 79 -10.17 8.40 -0.34
N VAL A 80 -9.84 7.48 0.56
CA VAL A 80 -10.02 7.69 2.02
C VAL A 80 -9.09 8.79 2.52
N VAL A 81 -7.81 8.75 2.16
CA VAL A 81 -6.84 9.77 2.56
C VAL A 81 -7.12 11.09 1.83
N GLY A 82 -7.46 11.03 0.55
CA GLY A 82 -7.89 12.18 -0.24
C GLY A 82 -9.09 12.89 0.37
N TYR A 83 -10.09 12.13 0.82
CA TYR A 83 -11.25 12.67 1.53
C TYR A 83 -10.85 13.42 2.81
N ALA A 84 -9.97 12.83 3.63
CA ALA A 84 -9.49 13.47 4.86
C ALA A 84 -8.79 14.81 4.56
N VAL A 85 -7.96 14.86 3.51
CA VAL A 85 -7.26 16.09 3.09
C VAL A 85 -8.22 17.12 2.53
N VAL A 86 -9.19 16.73 1.71
CA VAL A 86 -10.20 17.64 1.13
C VAL A 86 -11.13 18.22 2.21
N ALA A 87 -11.45 17.44 3.25
CA ALA A 87 -12.28 17.89 4.37
C ALA A 87 -11.57 18.92 5.27
N ALA A 88 -10.23 18.93 5.32
CA ALA A 88 -9.42 19.85 6.11
C ALA A 88 -8.18 20.31 5.34
N PRO A 89 -8.35 21.12 4.27
CA PRO A 89 -7.30 21.36 3.29
C PRO A 89 -6.20 22.27 3.84
N SER A 90 -4.95 21.95 3.49
CA SER A 90 -3.80 22.85 3.62
C SER A 90 -2.82 22.57 2.48
N PRO A 91 -2.04 23.57 2.00
CA PRO A 91 -1.07 23.35 0.94
C PRO A 91 -0.05 22.25 1.27
N VAL A 92 0.35 22.16 2.54
CA VAL A 92 1.30 21.14 3.03
C VAL A 92 0.69 19.75 2.95
N ARG A 93 -0.57 19.57 3.37
CA ARG A 93 -1.27 18.27 3.32
C ARG A 93 -1.49 17.81 1.89
N ILE A 94 -1.87 18.73 1.00
CA ILE A 94 -2.05 18.45 -0.42
C ILE A 94 -0.72 18.04 -1.06
N ALA A 95 0.36 18.77 -0.77
CA ALA A 95 1.70 18.42 -1.23
C ALA A 95 2.15 17.05 -0.70
N ALA A 96 1.93 16.77 0.60
CA ALA A 96 2.26 15.48 1.20
C ALA A 96 1.47 14.33 0.56
N LEU A 97 0.16 14.51 0.32
CA LEU A 97 -0.67 13.54 -0.40
C LEU A 97 -0.14 13.29 -1.82
N ALA A 98 0.28 14.32 -2.54
CA ALA A 98 0.83 14.14 -3.88
C ALA A 98 2.20 13.43 -3.85
N VAL A 99 3.10 13.86 -2.96
CA VAL A 99 4.46 13.31 -2.81
C VAL A 99 4.45 11.84 -2.38
N LEU A 100 3.51 11.44 -1.53
CA LEU A 100 3.39 10.04 -1.09
C LEU A 100 2.48 9.23 -2.00
N GLY A 101 1.36 9.81 -2.44
CA GLY A 101 0.33 9.14 -3.21
C GLY A 101 0.76 8.79 -4.63
N VAL A 102 1.50 9.66 -5.32
CA VAL A 102 1.96 9.38 -6.69
C VAL A 102 2.93 8.19 -6.72
N PRO A 103 4.00 8.15 -5.89
CA PRO A 103 4.85 6.96 -5.81
C PRO A 103 4.12 5.72 -5.32
N ALA A 104 3.20 5.84 -4.36
CA ALA A 104 2.41 4.70 -3.88
C ALA A 104 1.58 4.10 -5.01
N ALA A 105 0.87 4.93 -5.78
CA ALA A 105 0.10 4.49 -6.94
C ALA A 105 1.00 3.86 -8.02
N GLY A 106 2.19 4.44 -8.26
CA GLY A 106 3.19 3.87 -9.15
C GLY A 106 3.63 2.47 -8.72
N LEU A 107 3.92 2.27 -7.43
CA LEU A 107 4.30 0.96 -6.89
C LEU A 107 3.13 -0.03 -6.91
N THR A 108 1.89 0.41 -6.66
CA THR A 108 0.69 -0.42 -6.80
C THR A 108 0.56 -0.95 -8.22
N LEU A 109 0.66 -0.07 -9.22
CA LEU A 109 0.58 -0.47 -10.63
C LEU A 109 1.74 -1.38 -11.03
N TYR A 110 2.95 -1.13 -10.52
CA TYR A 110 4.12 -1.96 -10.74
C TYR A 110 3.97 -3.37 -10.12
N ALA A 111 3.28 -3.49 -8.99
CA ALA A 111 3.05 -4.78 -8.32
C ALA A 111 2.03 -5.67 -9.05
N VAL A 112 1.11 -5.11 -9.84
CA VAL A 112 0.08 -5.88 -10.57
C VAL A 112 0.66 -7.01 -11.44
N PRO A 113 1.62 -6.77 -12.35
CA PRO A 113 2.21 -7.85 -13.14
C PRO A 113 2.98 -8.86 -12.28
N LEU A 114 3.65 -8.40 -11.21
CA LEU A 114 4.40 -9.28 -10.30
C LEU A 114 3.49 -10.26 -9.56
N TYR A 115 2.26 -9.85 -9.23
CA TYR A 115 1.27 -10.76 -8.70
C TYR A 115 0.88 -11.84 -9.70
N GLY A 116 0.75 -11.50 -10.99
CA GLY A 116 0.52 -12.48 -12.05
C GLY A 116 1.63 -13.53 -12.11
N ASP A 117 2.89 -13.10 -12.12
CA ASP A 117 4.04 -14.01 -12.22
C ASP A 117 4.18 -14.93 -10.99
N ALA A 118 3.86 -14.42 -9.79
CA ALA A 118 3.83 -15.20 -8.56
C ALA A 118 2.79 -16.37 -8.59
N PHE A 119 1.83 -16.34 -9.53
CA PHE A 119 0.85 -17.40 -9.73
C PHE A 119 1.16 -18.36 -10.89
N VAL A 120 2.12 -18.03 -11.76
CA VAL A 120 2.50 -18.85 -12.94
C VAL A 120 3.77 -19.67 -12.68
N ALA A 121 4.60 -19.27 -11.73
CA ALA A 121 5.75 -20.07 -11.31
C ALA A 121 5.30 -21.31 -10.49
N PRO A 122 5.56 -22.54 -10.97
CA PRO A 122 5.17 -23.79 -10.30
C PRO A 122 5.84 -24.00 -8.94
#